data_AF-A0A845YG68-F1
#
_entry.id   AF-A0A845YG68-F1
#
_cell.length_a   1.000
_cell.length_b   1.000
_cell.length_c   1.000
_cell.angle_alpha   90.00
_cell.angle_beta   90.00
_cell.angle_gamma   90.00
#
_symmetry.space_group_name_H-M   'P 1'
#
loop_
_entity.id
_entity.type
_entity.pdbx_description
1 polymer ?
#
loop_
_entity_poly.entity_id
_entity_poly.type
_entity_poly.pdbx_seq_one_letter_code
_entity_poly.pdbx_strand_id
1 'polypeptide(L)'
;MDNNVDNVYQQKGVRMWINAAAVAIAVFILLAYMATFILFSFNISFLAGLRSLIATILPFMILIYLRLFTNFLRRRKRIPLFNLYFVFTVWTIFLLEFAQSLYGQTFPIGELLFSITLAAASWRYSSQSVNTFLSCCYGIITGALTYVIFAGFPFVLQ
;
A
#
# COMPACT_ATOMS: atom_id res chain seq x y z
N MET A 1 -34.40 5.48 28.12
CA MET A 1 -34.25 5.37 26.65
C MET A 1 -32.98 6.04 26.13
N ASP A 2 -32.29 6.89 26.90
CA ASP A 2 -31.03 7.54 26.51
C ASP A 2 -29.81 6.61 26.36
N ASN A 3 -29.68 5.56 27.19
CA ASN A 3 -28.50 4.67 27.16
C ASN A 3 -28.25 3.97 25.80
N ASN A 4 -29.26 3.90 24.92
CA ASN A 4 -29.10 3.26 23.61
C ASN A 4 -28.49 4.22 22.57
N VAL A 5 -28.69 5.52 22.75
CA VAL A 5 -28.20 6.54 21.80
C VAL A 5 -26.69 6.76 21.99
N ASP A 6 -26.22 6.82 23.24
CA ASP A 6 -24.81 7.00 23.57
C ASP A 6 -23.94 5.82 23.08
N ASN A 7 -24.45 4.59 23.20
CA ASN A 7 -23.78 3.39 22.71
C ASN A 7 -23.56 3.40 21.18
N VAL A 8 -24.51 3.95 20.42
CA VAL A 8 -24.40 4.03 18.94
C VAL A 8 -23.34 5.04 18.52
N TYR A 9 -23.22 6.18 19.21
CA TYR A 9 -22.18 7.17 18.92
C TYR A 9 -20.79 6.67 19.31
N GLN A 10 -20.68 6.03 20.47
CA GLN A 10 -19.42 5.46 20.94
C GLN A 10 -18.90 4.36 19.99
N GLN A 11 -19.80 3.50 19.48
CA GLN A 11 -19.45 2.45 18.53
C GLN A 11 -19.01 3.00 17.15
N LYS A 12 -19.61 4.11 16.69
CA LYS A 12 -19.18 4.77 15.43
C LYS A 12 -17.79 5.40 15.56
N GLY A 13 -17.51 6.04 16.70
CA GLY A 13 -16.20 6.63 16.98
C GLY A 13 -15.08 5.58 16.95
N VAL A 14 -15.26 4.47 17.68
CA VAL A 14 -14.24 3.40 17.74
C VAL A 14 -13.95 2.80 16.37
N ARG A 15 -14.97 2.55 15.54
CA ARG A 15 -14.79 2.02 14.19
C ARG A 15 -13.98 2.96 13.29
N MET A 16 -14.19 4.28 13.41
CA MET A 16 -13.45 5.26 12.64
C MET A 16 -11.95 5.25 13.01
N TRP A 17 -11.63 5.18 14.30
CA TRP A 17 -10.25 5.10 14.77
C TRP A 17 -9.54 3.83 14.31
N ILE A 18 -10.21 2.68 14.37
CA ILE A 18 -9.65 1.40 13.89
C ILE A 18 -9.35 1.47 12.39
N ASN A 19 -10.28 2.01 11.60
CA ASN A 19 -10.10 2.17 10.15
C ASN A 19 -8.95 3.12 9.81
N ALA A 20 -8.86 4.25 10.52
CA ALA A 20 -7.77 5.21 10.35
C ALA A 20 -6.41 4.58 10.72
N ALA A 21 -6.35 3.84 11.83
CA ALA A 21 -5.16 3.10 12.24
C ALA A 21 -4.76 2.05 11.19
N ALA A 22 -5.71 1.29 10.64
CA ALA A 22 -5.44 0.32 9.58
C ALA A 22 -4.86 0.97 8.31
N VAL A 23 -5.39 2.13 7.91
CA VAL A 23 -4.82 2.90 6.78
C VAL A 23 -3.41 3.36 7.11
N ALA A 24 -3.20 3.96 8.28
CA ALA A 24 -1.90 4.48 8.70
C ALA A 24 -0.84 3.36 8.75
N ILE A 25 -1.17 2.19 9.30
CA ILE A 25 -0.26 1.04 9.37
C ILE A 25 0.06 0.52 7.96
N ALA A 26 -0.95 0.34 7.10
CA ALA A 26 -0.71 -0.16 5.74
C ALA A 26 0.19 0.79 4.92
N VAL A 27 -0.06 2.09 5.01
CA VAL A 27 0.76 3.11 4.34
C VAL A 27 2.17 3.15 4.94
N PHE A 28 2.29 3.10 6.27
CA PHE A 28 3.58 3.08 6.95
C PHE A 28 4.42 1.88 6.53
N ILE A 29 3.84 0.67 6.43
CA ILE A 29 4.54 -0.53 5.96
C ILE A 29 5.12 -0.28 4.56
N LEU A 30 4.28 0.14 3.60
CA LEU A 30 4.74 0.37 2.22
C LEU A 30 5.82 1.47 2.14
N LEU A 31 5.63 2.58 2.85
CA LEU A 31 6.60 3.68 2.87
C LEU A 31 7.92 3.30 3.54
N ALA A 32 7.87 2.52 4.63
CA ALA A 32 9.07 2.06 5.32
C ALA A 32 9.93 1.19 4.40
N TYR A 33 9.34 0.22 3.71
CA TYR A 33 10.08 -0.61 2.73
C TYR A 33 10.66 0.23 1.60
N MET A 34 9.88 1.16 1.02
CA MET A 34 10.39 2.06 -0.02
C MET A 34 11.56 2.92 0.47
N ALA A 35 11.44 3.49 1.67
CA ALA A 35 12.50 4.29 2.28
C ALA A 35 13.77 3.46 2.48
N THR A 36 13.66 2.20 2.94
CA THR A 36 14.80 1.29 3.06
C THR A 36 15.51 1.10 1.72
N PHE A 37 14.77 0.83 0.63
CA PHE A 37 15.38 0.65 -0.69
C PHE A 37 16.05 1.91 -1.22
N ILE A 38 15.44 3.08 -1.02
CA ILE A 38 16.01 4.38 -1.41
C ILE A 38 17.31 4.62 -0.64
N LEU A 39 17.30 4.46 0.69
CA LEU A 39 18.49 4.65 1.54
C LEU A 39 19.61 3.68 1.15
N PHE A 40 19.26 2.42 0.90
CA PHE A 40 20.21 1.42 0.44
C PHE A 40 20.82 1.79 -0.93
N SER A 41 20.02 2.29 -1.86
CA SER A 41 20.49 2.77 -3.17
C SER A 41 21.46 3.95 -3.05
N PHE A 42 21.22 4.88 -2.11
CA PHE A 42 22.14 5.98 -1.82
C PHE A 42 23.47 5.51 -1.25
N ASN A 43 23.48 4.46 -0.43
CA ASN A 43 24.71 3.86 0.08
C ASN A 43 25.55 3.22 -1.03
N ILE A 44 24.93 2.72 -2.10
CA ILE A 44 25.66 2.19 -3.27
C ILE A 44 26.23 3.34 -4.11
N SER A 45 25.38 4.28 -4.53
CA SER A 45 25.82 5.47 -5.27
C SER A 45 24.76 6.56 -5.27
N PHE A 46 25.20 7.83 -5.32
CA PHE A 46 24.29 8.97 -5.43
C PHE A 46 23.35 8.88 -6.64
N LEU A 47 23.86 8.43 -7.80
CA LEU A 47 23.07 8.28 -9.01
C LEU A 47 22.01 7.18 -8.89
N ALA A 48 22.31 6.06 -8.21
CA ALA A 48 21.34 5.00 -7.95
C ALA A 48 20.22 5.51 -7.03
N GLY A 49 20.56 6.24 -5.97
CA GLY A 49 19.57 6.88 -5.07
C GLY A 49 18.62 7.83 -5.81
N LEU A 50 19.14 8.67 -6.71
CA LEU A 50 18.29 9.54 -7.55
C LEU A 50 17.36 8.74 -8.48
N ARG A 51 17.85 7.66 -9.10
CA ARG A 51 17.02 6.79 -9.95
C ARG A 51 15.88 6.14 -9.15
N SER A 52 16.19 5.69 -7.94
CA SER A 52 15.23 5.12 -7.00
C SER A 52 14.13 6.11 -6.57
N LEU A 53 14.51 7.36 -6.27
CA LEU A 53 13.55 8.45 -6.01
C LEU A 53 12.64 8.72 -7.19
N ILE A 54 13.19 8.80 -8.41
CA ILE A 54 12.39 9.02 -9.62
C ILE A 54 11.43 7.85 -9.84
N ALA A 55 11.90 6.61 -9.69
CA ALA A 55 11.08 5.41 -9.83
C ALA A 55 9.91 5.38 -8.83
N THR A 56 10.13 5.87 -7.61
CA THR A 56 9.10 6.02 -6.57
C THR A 56 8.01 7.03 -6.95
N ILE A 57 8.38 8.17 -7.54
CA ILE A 57 7.45 9.25 -7.88
C ILE A 57 6.66 8.94 -9.15
N LEU A 58 7.24 8.17 -10.06
CA LEU A 58 6.72 7.93 -11.41
C LEU A 58 5.28 7.34 -11.43
N PRO A 59 4.92 6.33 -10.62
CA PRO A 59 3.54 5.82 -10.57
C PRO A 59 2.52 6.87 -10.14
N PHE A 60 2.89 7.79 -9.24
CA PHE A 60 2.01 8.88 -8.81
C PHE A 60 1.83 9.93 -9.91
N MET A 61 2.91 10.28 -10.63
CA MET A 61 2.83 11.16 -11.81
C MET A 61 1.91 10.57 -12.88
N ILE A 62 2.06 9.26 -13.20
CA ILE A 62 1.18 8.56 -14.14
C ILE A 62 -0.28 8.59 -13.65
N LEU A 63 -0.50 8.35 -12.36
CA LEU A 63 -1.83 8.36 -11.76
C LEU A 63 -2.49 9.75 -11.88
N ILE A 64 -1.75 10.83 -11.59
CA ILE A 64 -2.23 12.21 -11.72
C ILE A 64 -2.54 12.52 -13.19
N TYR A 65 -1.64 12.15 -14.11
CA TYR A 65 -1.84 12.35 -15.55
C TYR A 65 -3.08 11.61 -16.06
N LEU A 66 -3.22 10.32 -15.71
CA LEU A 66 -4.41 9.54 -16.05
C LEU A 66 -5.66 10.18 -15.46
N ARG A 67 -5.64 10.64 -14.21
CA ARG A 67 -6.81 11.28 -13.59
C ARG A 67 -7.26 12.54 -14.34
N LEU A 68 -6.32 13.33 -14.85
CA LEU A 68 -6.64 14.51 -15.66
C LEU A 68 -7.23 14.14 -17.02
N PHE A 69 -6.65 13.13 -17.69
CA PHE A 69 -7.01 12.78 -19.07
C PHE A 69 -8.20 11.82 -19.19
N THR A 70 -8.39 10.91 -18.22
CA THR A 70 -9.38 9.82 -18.28
C THR A 70 -10.73 10.14 -17.64
N ASN A 71 -11.00 11.40 -17.28
CA ASN A 71 -12.37 11.85 -16.94
C ASN A 71 -13.40 11.48 -18.04
N PHE A 72 -12.95 11.08 -19.24
CA PHE A 72 -13.76 10.65 -20.38
C PHE A 72 -14.25 9.18 -20.37
N LEU A 73 -13.69 8.26 -19.56
CA LEU A 73 -13.97 6.81 -19.68
C LEU A 73 -14.65 6.18 -18.44
N ARG A 74 -15.68 6.82 -17.89
CA ARG A 74 -16.31 6.39 -16.63
C ARG A 74 -17.49 5.42 -16.82
N ARG A 75 -17.22 4.15 -17.12
CA ARG A 75 -18.13 3.03 -16.77
C ARG A 75 -17.53 2.26 -15.59
N ARG A 76 -18.02 2.53 -14.37
CA ARG A 76 -17.58 1.86 -13.13
C ARG A 76 -18.32 0.54 -12.94
N LYS A 77 -17.64 -0.59 -13.14
CA LYS A 77 -18.09 -1.89 -12.61
C LYS A 77 -17.70 -1.97 -11.13
N ARG A 78 -18.66 -2.24 -10.24
CA ARG A 78 -18.37 -2.49 -8.81
C ARG A 78 -17.63 -3.83 -8.70
N ILE A 79 -16.49 -3.83 -8.02
CA ILE A 79 -15.74 -5.04 -7.71
C ILE A 79 -16.09 -5.44 -6.27
N PRO A 80 -16.32 -6.73 -5.96
CA PRO A 80 -16.58 -7.18 -4.59
C PRO A 80 -15.41 -6.84 -3.66
N LEU A 81 -15.71 -6.38 -2.45
CA LEU A 81 -14.71 -5.98 -1.44
C LEU A 81 -13.79 -7.14 -1.05
N PHE A 82 -14.36 -8.34 -0.90
CA PHE A 82 -13.62 -9.55 -0.56
C PHE A 82 -12.53 -9.89 -1.59
N ASN A 83 -12.83 -9.74 -2.88
CA ASN A 83 -11.86 -10.02 -3.94
C ASN A 83 -10.68 -9.05 -3.88
N LEU A 84 -10.94 -7.77 -3.58
CA LEU A 84 -9.86 -6.79 -3.43
C LEU A 84 -8.99 -7.08 -2.21
N TYR A 85 -9.62 -7.42 -1.09
CA TYR A 85 -8.91 -7.86 0.11
C TYR A 85 -7.95 -9.02 -0.21
N PHE A 86 -8.46 -10.10 -0.79
CA PHE A 86 -7.67 -11.29 -1.11
C PHE A 86 -6.54 -11.01 -2.10
N VAL A 87 -6.83 -10.24 -3.16
CA VAL A 87 -5.81 -9.85 -4.16
C VAL A 87 -4.69 -9.06 -3.50
N PHE A 88 -5.00 -8.06 -2.68
CA PHE A 88 -3.96 -7.28 -1.99
C PHE A 88 -3.20 -8.11 -0.95
N THR A 89 -3.83 -9.06 -0.27
CA THR A 89 -3.13 -9.99 0.63
C THR A 89 -2.10 -10.83 -0.10
N VAL A 90 -2.52 -11.55 -1.15
CA VAL A 90 -1.62 -12.40 -1.94
C VAL A 90 -0.53 -11.57 -2.60
N TRP A 91 -0.90 -10.41 -3.15
CA TRP A 91 0.03 -9.48 -3.77
C TRP A 91 1.08 -8.96 -2.78
N THR A 92 0.69 -8.58 -1.57
CA THR A 92 1.65 -8.10 -0.56
C THR A 92 2.62 -9.19 -0.11
N ILE A 93 2.15 -10.45 0.04
CA ILE A 93 3.06 -11.57 0.33
C ILE A 93 4.08 -11.74 -0.80
N PHE A 94 3.61 -11.76 -2.05
CA PHE A 94 4.49 -11.88 -3.21
C PHE A 94 5.47 -10.71 -3.31
N LEU A 95 4.99 -9.50 -3.04
CA LEU A 95 5.79 -8.28 -3.13
C LEU A 95 6.89 -8.25 -2.07
N LEU A 96 6.62 -8.70 -0.84
CA LEU A 96 7.62 -8.80 0.22
C LEU A 96 8.66 -9.90 -0.08
N GLU A 97 8.22 -11.05 -0.58
CA GLU A 97 9.13 -12.12 -0.99
C GLU A 97 10.04 -11.65 -2.14
N PHE A 98 9.46 -11.02 -3.15
CA PHE A 98 10.20 -10.52 -4.30
C PHE A 98 11.15 -9.38 -3.89
N ALA A 99 10.76 -8.54 -2.94
CA ALA A 99 11.60 -7.47 -2.40
C ALA A 99 12.93 -8.01 -1.85
N GLN A 100 12.92 -9.15 -1.16
CA GLN A 100 14.16 -9.79 -0.69
C GLN A 100 15.13 -10.13 -1.84
N SER A 101 14.60 -10.67 -2.94
CA SER A 101 15.41 -11.04 -4.12
C SER A 101 15.97 -9.84 -4.89
N LEU A 102 15.40 -8.65 -4.68
CA LEU A 102 15.76 -7.43 -5.40
C LEU A 102 16.79 -6.56 -4.67
N TYR A 103 17.15 -6.91 -3.43
CA TYR A 103 18.22 -6.20 -2.73
C TYR A 103 19.55 -6.31 -3.51
N GLY A 104 20.20 -5.17 -3.74
CA GLY A 104 21.48 -5.12 -4.47
C GLY A 104 21.37 -4.96 -5.99
N GLN A 105 20.15 -4.96 -6.56
CA GLN A 105 20.00 -4.71 -8.00
C GLN A 105 20.16 -3.23 -8.33
N THR A 106 20.77 -2.95 -9.49
CA THR A 106 20.99 -1.57 -9.98
C THR A 106 19.73 -0.92 -10.54
N PHE A 107 18.71 -1.71 -10.87
CA PHE A 107 17.41 -1.21 -11.31
C PHE A 107 16.45 -1.13 -10.13
N PRO A 108 15.75 0.01 -9.91
CA PRO A 108 14.88 0.22 -8.75
C PRO A 108 13.51 -0.47 -8.92
N ILE A 109 13.51 -1.79 -9.12
CA ILE A 109 12.29 -2.59 -9.32
C ILE A 109 11.47 -2.62 -8.03
N GLY A 110 12.14 -2.74 -6.88
CA GLY A 110 11.47 -2.82 -5.57
C GLY A 110 10.65 -1.57 -5.31
N GLU A 111 11.29 -0.41 -5.38
CA GLU A 111 10.67 0.90 -5.15
C GLU A 111 9.51 1.15 -6.11
N LEU A 112 9.65 0.72 -7.36
CA LEU A 112 8.60 0.82 -8.37
C LEU A 112 7.40 -0.09 -8.03
N LEU A 113 7.62 -1.32 -7.56
CA LEU A 113 6.53 -2.23 -7.15
C LEU A 113 5.77 -1.71 -5.92
N PHE A 114 6.48 -1.25 -4.90
CA PHE A 114 5.85 -0.68 -3.70
C PHE A 114 5.09 0.60 -4.03
N SER A 115 5.67 1.51 -4.82
CA SER A 115 5.01 2.75 -5.24
C SER A 115 3.80 2.51 -6.14
N ILE A 116 3.86 1.54 -7.07
CA ILE A 116 2.69 1.11 -7.86
C ILE A 116 1.60 0.56 -6.95
N THR A 117 1.94 -0.23 -5.93
CA THR A 117 0.97 -0.79 -4.99
C THR A 117 0.26 0.31 -4.21
N LEU A 118 1.02 1.29 -3.71
CA LEU A 118 0.49 2.45 -3.01
C LEU A 118 -0.36 3.34 -3.93
N ALA A 119 0.08 3.56 -5.17
CA ALA A 119 -0.67 4.29 -6.19
C ALA A 119 -1.98 3.55 -6.56
N ALA A 120 -1.94 2.24 -6.73
CA ALA A 120 -3.11 1.42 -7.05
C ALA A 120 -4.14 1.44 -5.91
N ALA A 121 -3.70 1.33 -4.66
CA ALA A 121 -4.57 1.50 -3.49
C ALA A 121 -5.18 2.91 -3.46
N SER A 122 -4.36 3.96 -3.67
CA SER A 122 -4.80 5.36 -3.68
C SER A 122 -5.79 5.66 -4.81
N TRP A 123 -5.60 5.05 -5.98
CA TRP A 123 -6.54 5.17 -7.09
C TRP A 123 -7.93 4.65 -6.71
N ARG A 124 -8.00 3.54 -5.96
CA ARG A 124 -9.28 2.97 -5.49
C ARG A 124 -10.00 3.89 -4.51
N TYR A 125 -9.27 4.62 -3.67
CA TYR A 125 -9.84 5.67 -2.82
C TYR A 125 -10.54 6.75 -3.66
N SER A 126 -9.86 7.27 -4.70
CA SER A 126 -10.44 8.29 -5.58
C SER A 126 -11.55 7.75 -6.49
N SER A 127 -11.51 6.45 -6.83
CA SER A 127 -12.30 5.86 -7.90
C SER A 127 -13.46 4.96 -7.47
N GLN A 128 -13.71 4.70 -6.19
CA GLN A 128 -14.89 3.92 -5.78
C GLN A 128 -15.51 4.41 -4.47
N SER A 129 -15.06 3.86 -3.35
CA SER A 129 -15.58 4.11 -2.01
C SER A 129 -14.46 3.93 -0.98
N VAL A 130 -14.61 4.56 0.19
CA VAL A 130 -13.67 4.41 1.32
C VAL A 130 -13.53 2.93 1.74
N ASN A 131 -14.63 2.17 1.68
CA ASN A 131 -14.64 0.73 2.01
C ASN A 131 -13.75 -0.09 1.06
N THR A 132 -13.70 0.30 -0.22
CA THR A 132 -12.83 -0.32 -1.22
C THR A 132 -11.36 -0.14 -0.85
N PHE A 133 -10.98 1.09 -0.47
CA PHE A 133 -9.62 1.41 -0.03
C PHE A 133 -9.26 0.70 1.26
N LEU A 134 -10.16 0.70 2.25
CA LEU A 134 -9.98 -0.05 3.50
C LEU A 134 -9.76 -1.54 3.26
N SER A 135 -10.50 -2.15 2.34
CA SER A 135 -10.32 -3.56 1.98
C SER A 135 -8.91 -3.83 1.45
N CYS A 136 -8.35 -2.92 0.65
CA CYS A 136 -6.96 -3.01 0.21
C CYS A 136 -5.98 -2.85 1.38
N CYS A 137 -6.19 -1.88 2.27
CA CYS A 137 -5.33 -1.67 3.45
C CYS A 137 -5.33 -2.88 4.38
N TYR A 138 -6.49 -3.45 4.68
CA TYR A 138 -6.59 -4.70 5.43
C TYR A 138 -5.89 -5.84 4.71
N GLY A 139 -6.03 -5.92 3.39
CA GLY A 139 -5.33 -6.91 2.58
C GLY A 139 -3.80 -6.81 2.74
N ILE A 140 -3.26 -5.59 2.63
CA ILE A 140 -1.82 -5.28 2.80
C ILE A 140 -1.36 -5.67 4.21
N ILE A 141 -2.09 -5.27 5.25
CA ILE A 141 -1.73 -5.59 6.64
C ILE A 141 -1.72 -7.10 6.86
N THR A 142 -2.79 -7.80 6.45
CA THR A 142 -2.85 -9.25 6.59
C THR A 142 -1.71 -9.90 5.82
N GLY A 143 -1.46 -9.51 4.57
CA GLY A 143 -0.37 -10.08 3.76
C GLY A 143 1.00 -9.86 4.40
N ALA A 144 1.25 -8.67 4.93
CA ALA A 144 2.49 -8.36 5.63
C ALA A 144 2.65 -9.19 6.93
N LEU A 145 1.60 -9.31 7.74
CA LEU A 145 1.63 -10.13 8.96
C LEU A 145 1.81 -11.61 8.62
N THR A 146 1.09 -12.12 7.63
CA THR A 146 1.25 -13.50 7.15
C THR A 146 2.68 -13.74 6.70
N TYR A 147 3.26 -12.83 5.91
CA TYR A 147 4.65 -12.93 5.50
C TYR A 147 5.60 -13.01 6.70
N VAL A 148 5.46 -12.11 7.67
CA VAL A 148 6.30 -12.10 8.88
C VAL A 148 6.16 -13.39 9.69
N ILE A 149 4.97 -13.97 9.77
CA ILE A 149 4.73 -15.23 10.49
C ILE A 149 5.43 -16.41 9.79
N PHE A 150 5.39 -16.48 8.45
CA PHE A 150 5.94 -17.61 7.69
C PHE A 150 7.43 -17.49 7.40
N ALA A 151 7.88 -16.31 6.96
CA ALA A 151 9.24 -16.04 6.50
C ALA A 151 10.12 -15.38 7.58
N GLY A 152 9.54 -14.93 8.69
CA GLY A 152 10.24 -14.16 9.72
C GLY A 152 10.40 -12.68 9.36
N PHE A 153 11.03 -11.92 10.26
CA PHE A 153 11.32 -10.50 10.03
C PHE A 153 12.56 -10.35 9.14
N PRO A 154 12.48 -9.74 7.94
CA PRO A 154 13.62 -9.64 7.03
C PRO A 154 14.80 -8.84 7.60
N PHE A 155 14.54 -7.95 8.58
CA PHE A 155 15.54 -7.02 9.11
C PHE A 155 16.40 -7.56 10.27
N VAL A 156 16.10 -8.74 10.82
CA VAL A 156 16.75 -9.22 12.06
C VAL A 156 17.89 -10.22 11.79
N LEU A 157 18.07 -10.68 10.54
CA LEU A 157 18.97 -11.79 10.23
C LEU A 157 20.07 -11.50 9.18
N GLN A 158 20.39 -10.24 8.90
CA GLN A 158 21.53 -9.87 8.05
C GLN A 158 22.48 -8.91 8.75
#